data_AF-A0A1F8GER2-F1
#
_entry.id   AF-A0A1F8GER2-F1
#
_cell.length_a   1.000
_cell.length_b   1.000
_cell.length_c   1.000
_cell.angle_alpha   90.00
_cell.angle_beta   90.00
_cell.angle_gamma   90.00
#
_symmetry.space_group_name_H-M   'P 1'
#
loop_
_entity.id
_entity.type
_entity.pdbx_description
1 polymer ?
#
loop_
_entity_poly.entity_id
_entity_poly.type
_entity_poly.pdbx_seq_one_letter_code
_entity_poly.pdbx_strand_id
1 'polypeptide(L)'
;MTRTAVLSILFVVLSVISTNAQQYYRPYYTQKQLPELQTAPVFLENRTNGYLKVKLEVNGLTYPVEVAAGNEVPDLMLPVGATVKVKDARALVLEDGKTKWKTVKYYVYWRQDSRRSPARQGWLFYADDYLKP
;
A
#
# COMPACT_ATOMS: atom_id res chain seq x y z
N MET A 1 -72.79 -13.96 39.06
CA MET A 1 -71.37 -13.59 39.25
C MET A 1 -70.65 -13.74 37.90
N THR A 2 -69.61 -12.93 37.63
CA THR A 2 -68.72 -12.92 36.43
C THR A 2 -69.43 -12.83 35.05
N ARG A 3 -69.34 -11.73 34.27
CA ARG A 3 -68.18 -11.29 33.43
C ARG A 3 -67.66 -12.43 32.53
N THR A 4 -67.38 -12.33 31.23
CA THR A 4 -67.19 -11.22 30.25
C THR A 4 -67.25 -11.84 28.82
N ALA A 5 -67.33 -11.17 27.67
CA ALA A 5 -67.33 -9.75 27.26
C ALA A 5 -68.09 -9.59 25.90
N VAL A 6 -68.11 -8.37 25.34
CA VAL A 6 -68.42 -8.09 23.92
C VAL A 6 -67.10 -7.95 23.16
N LEU A 7 -66.96 -8.54 21.97
CA LEU A 7 -65.80 -8.32 21.11
C LEU A 7 -66.21 -7.85 19.70
N SER A 8 -66.03 -6.56 19.48
CA SER A 8 -66.21 -5.90 18.17
C SER A 8 -65.12 -6.36 17.21
N ILE A 9 -65.48 -6.82 16.00
CA ILE A 9 -64.50 -7.07 14.93
C ILE A 9 -64.42 -5.85 14.02
N LEU A 10 -63.21 -5.32 13.93
CA LEU A 10 -62.82 -4.08 13.25
C LEU A 10 -62.65 -4.32 11.74
N PHE A 11 -63.25 -3.47 10.91
CA PHE A 11 -62.95 -3.43 9.48
C PHE A 11 -61.52 -2.90 9.27
N VAL A 12 -60.67 -3.68 8.59
CA VAL A 12 -59.37 -3.21 8.10
C VAL A 12 -59.37 -3.26 6.57
N VAL A 13 -59.38 -2.08 5.96
CA VAL A 13 -59.31 -1.91 4.50
C VAL A 13 -57.87 -2.17 4.05
N LEU A 14 -57.65 -3.21 3.25
CA LEU A 14 -56.36 -3.45 2.61
C LEU A 14 -56.16 -2.49 1.42
N SER A 15 -55.55 -1.35 1.70
CA SER A 15 -54.96 -0.48 0.68
C SER A 15 -53.75 -1.16 0.06
N VAL A 16 -53.88 -1.72 -1.15
CA VAL A 16 -52.74 -2.26 -1.90
C VAL A 16 -51.86 -1.09 -2.38
N ILE A 17 -50.75 -0.87 -1.68
CA ILE A 17 -49.73 0.10 -2.09
C ILE A 17 -48.88 -0.57 -3.18
N SER A 18 -49.14 -0.22 -4.43
CA SER A 18 -48.33 -0.66 -5.57
C SER A 18 -46.95 0.00 -5.53
N THR A 19 -45.99 -0.65 -4.87
CA THR A 19 -44.59 -0.25 -4.89
C THR A 19 -44.00 -0.46 -6.30
N ASN A 20 -43.67 0.64 -6.97
CA ASN A 20 -42.94 0.60 -8.23
C ASN A 20 -41.55 0.00 -8.01
N ALA A 21 -41.38 -1.27 -8.39
CA ALA A 21 -40.09 -1.93 -8.38
C ALA A 21 -39.20 -1.37 -9.51
N GLN A 22 -38.41 -0.34 -9.20
CA GLN A 22 -37.33 0.09 -10.09
C GLN A 22 -36.32 -1.05 -10.22
N GLN A 23 -36.35 -1.73 -11.37
CA GLN A 23 -35.53 -2.90 -11.66
C GLN A 23 -34.06 -2.47 -11.86
N TYR A 24 -33.33 -2.40 -10.75
CA TYR A 24 -31.95 -1.94 -10.71
C TYR A 24 -31.02 -2.93 -11.41
N TYR A 25 -30.64 -2.61 -12.66
CA TYR A 25 -29.71 -3.43 -13.44
C TYR A 25 -28.31 -3.36 -12.84
N ARG A 26 -27.95 -4.33 -11.99
CA ARG A 26 -26.56 -4.59 -11.63
C ARG A 26 -25.89 -5.31 -12.80
N PRO A 27 -24.87 -4.74 -13.46
CA PRO A 27 -24.02 -5.52 -14.34
C PRO A 27 -23.36 -6.63 -13.52
N TYR A 28 -23.42 -7.86 -14.01
CA TYR A 28 -22.72 -9.00 -13.42
C TYR A 28 -21.22 -8.81 -13.63
N TYR A 29 -20.56 -8.14 -12.68
CA TYR A 29 -19.11 -8.20 -12.58
C TYR A 29 -18.71 -9.63 -12.17
N THR A 30 -18.35 -10.45 -13.15
CA THR A 30 -17.56 -11.63 -12.89
C THR A 30 -16.22 -11.14 -12.36
N GLN A 31 -16.05 -11.12 -11.03
CA GLN A 31 -14.75 -10.89 -10.40
C GLN A 31 -13.88 -12.09 -10.75
N LYS A 32 -13.26 -12.03 -11.94
CA LYS A 32 -12.24 -12.97 -12.37
C LYS A 32 -11.18 -12.93 -11.27
N GLN A 33 -10.94 -14.05 -10.59
CA GLN A 33 -9.77 -14.16 -9.72
C GLN A 33 -8.58 -13.81 -10.60
N LEU A 34 -7.97 -12.65 -10.33
CA LEU A 34 -6.66 -12.36 -10.84
C LEU A 34 -5.78 -13.51 -10.33
N PRO A 35 -5.07 -14.24 -11.19
CA PRO A 35 -4.14 -15.26 -10.72
C PRO A 35 -3.24 -14.59 -9.69
N GLU A 36 -3.06 -15.23 -8.53
CA GLU A 36 -2.31 -14.63 -7.41
C GLU A 36 -1.01 -14.04 -7.94
N LEU A 37 -0.90 -12.70 -7.92
CA LEU A 37 0.32 -12.05 -8.36
C LEU A 37 1.40 -12.45 -7.38
N GLN A 38 2.19 -13.45 -7.76
CA GLN A 38 3.42 -13.78 -7.07
C GLN A 38 4.24 -12.50 -7.05
N THR A 39 4.58 -12.05 -5.85
CA THR A 39 5.32 -10.81 -5.62
C THR A 39 6.64 -11.13 -4.94
N ALA A 40 7.71 -10.52 -5.44
CA ALA A 40 9.00 -10.53 -4.81
C ALA A 40 9.06 -9.36 -3.81
N PRO A 41 9.33 -9.62 -2.51
CA PRO A 41 9.50 -8.55 -1.54
C PRO A 41 10.82 -7.83 -1.78
N VAL A 42 10.75 -6.51 -1.91
CA VAL A 42 11.94 -5.64 -1.86
C VAL A 42 11.81 -4.59 -0.75
N PHE A 43 12.92 -3.99 -0.35
CA PHE A 43 12.92 -2.96 0.69
C PHE A 43 13.89 -1.81 0.39
N LEU A 44 13.60 -0.64 0.95
CA LEU A 44 14.44 0.56 0.85
C LEU A 44 14.91 0.97 2.25
N GLU A 45 16.21 0.93 2.51
CA GLU A 45 16.81 1.24 3.82
C GLU A 45 17.46 2.63 3.77
N ASN A 46 17.03 3.57 4.63
CA ASN A 46 17.52 4.95 4.63
C ASN A 46 18.54 5.22 5.74
N ARG A 47 19.82 5.31 5.38
CA ARG A 47 20.96 5.67 6.25
C ARG A 47 21.48 7.10 6.02
N THR A 48 20.70 7.97 5.39
CA THR A 48 21.13 9.33 4.99
C THR A 48 21.06 10.36 6.13
N ASN A 49 20.66 9.97 7.34
CA ASN A 49 20.30 10.83 8.49
C ASN A 49 19.22 11.89 8.22
N GLY A 50 18.63 11.90 7.02
CA GLY A 50 17.61 12.84 6.58
C GLY A 50 16.41 12.13 5.96
N TYR A 51 15.40 12.93 5.62
CA TYR A 51 14.24 12.42 4.88
C TYR A 51 14.65 12.09 3.43
N LEU A 52 14.34 10.88 2.98
CA LEU A 52 14.72 10.37 1.65
C LEU A 52 13.51 10.35 0.72
N LYS A 53 13.70 10.82 -0.52
CA LYS A 53 12.77 10.67 -1.64
C LYS A 53 13.43 9.85 -2.74
N VAL A 54 12.82 8.74 -3.11
CA VAL A 54 13.29 7.80 -4.15
C VAL A 54 12.28 7.76 -5.29
N LYS A 55 12.76 7.74 -6.53
CA LYS A 55 11.95 7.38 -7.71
C LYS A 55 12.36 5.99 -8.17
N LEU A 56 11.52 5.00 -7.90
CA LEU A 56 11.69 3.65 -8.41
C LEU A 56 11.01 3.52 -9.77
N GLU A 57 11.76 3.10 -10.79
CA GLU A 57 11.18 2.54 -12.02
C GLU A 57 10.97 1.04 -11.81
N VAL A 58 9.73 0.58 -11.93
CA VAL A 58 9.33 -0.83 -11.90
C VAL A 58 8.62 -1.12 -13.22
N ASN A 59 9.19 -1.99 -14.05
CA ASN A 59 8.65 -2.32 -15.38
C ASN A 59 8.33 -1.09 -16.27
N GLY A 60 9.13 -0.03 -16.16
CA GLY A 60 8.96 1.23 -16.91
C GLY A 60 7.99 2.24 -16.27
N LEU A 61 7.25 1.86 -15.24
CA LEU A 61 6.40 2.77 -14.46
C LEU A 61 7.20 3.37 -13.31
N THR A 62 7.11 4.69 -13.11
CA THR A 62 7.84 5.38 -12.04
C THR A 62 6.96 5.62 -10.82
N TYR A 63 7.42 5.17 -9.65
CA TYR A 63 6.77 5.30 -8.36
C TYR A 63 7.62 6.18 -7.43
N PRO A 64 7.05 7.27 -6.86
CA PRO A 64 7.69 7.99 -5.78
C PRO A 64 7.54 7.20 -4.48
N VAL A 65 8.65 6.99 -3.76
CA VAL A 65 8.67 6.40 -2.42
C VAL A 65 9.41 7.35 -1.50
N GLU A 66 8.88 7.55 -0.30
CA GLU A 66 9.45 8.45 0.69
C GLU A 66 9.76 7.68 1.98
N VAL A 67 10.95 7.88 2.55
CA VAL A 67 11.47 7.12 3.68
C VAL A 67 12.01 8.08 4.73
N ALA A 68 11.52 7.97 5.96
CA ALA A 68 12.03 8.77 7.09
C ALA A 68 13.50 8.42 7.41
N ALA A 69 14.23 9.33 8.07
CA ALA A 69 15.62 9.10 8.47
C ALA A 69 15.77 7.86 9.35
N GLY A 70 16.77 7.01 9.09
CA GLY A 70 17.04 5.81 9.89
C GLY A 70 15.98 4.70 9.79
N ASN A 71 14.95 4.88 8.95
CA ASN A 71 13.87 3.92 8.76
C ASN A 71 14.08 3.10 7.48
N GLU A 72 13.33 2.01 7.41
CA GLU A 72 13.17 1.18 6.22
C GLU A 72 11.72 1.29 5.73
N VAL A 73 11.49 1.20 4.42
CA VAL A 73 10.20 0.77 3.88
C VAL A 73 10.32 -0.73 3.58
N PRO A 74 9.86 -1.60 4.50
CA PRO A 74 9.84 -3.04 4.27
C PRO A 74 8.77 -3.40 3.25
N ASP A 75 9.02 -4.48 2.51
CA ASP A 75 8.02 -5.22 1.72
C ASP A 75 7.21 -4.36 0.73
N LEU A 76 7.92 -3.57 -0.08
CA LEU A 76 7.42 -3.20 -1.40
C LEU A 76 7.20 -4.50 -2.20
N MET A 77 5.95 -4.96 -2.25
CA MET A 77 5.54 -6.15 -2.98
C MET A 77 5.51 -5.84 -4.48
N LEU A 78 6.58 -6.18 -5.19
CA LEU A 78 6.68 -5.97 -6.63
C LEU A 78 6.39 -7.28 -7.37
N PRO A 79 5.79 -7.28 -8.57
CA PRO A 79 5.52 -8.52 -9.32
C PRO A 79 6.79 -9.36 -9.50
N VAL A 80 6.69 -10.69 -9.41
CA VAL A 80 7.83 -11.58 -9.70
C VAL A 80 8.31 -11.34 -11.14
N GLY A 81 9.63 -11.23 -11.30
CA GLY A 81 10.27 -10.85 -12.56
C GLY A 81 10.22 -9.35 -12.87
N ALA A 82 9.68 -8.50 -11.98
CA ALA A 82 9.70 -7.07 -12.19
C ALA A 82 11.14 -6.52 -12.23
N THR A 83 11.45 -5.75 -13.27
CA THR A 83 12.74 -5.04 -13.37
C THR A 83 12.64 -3.74 -12.58
N VAL A 84 13.46 -3.63 -11.53
CA VAL A 84 13.47 -2.50 -10.59
C VAL A 84 14.75 -1.69 -10.76
N LYS A 85 14.63 -0.36 -10.88
CA LYS A 85 15.75 0.58 -10.98
C LYS A 85 15.48 1.83 -10.16
N VAL A 86 16.48 2.32 -9.42
CA VAL A 86 16.43 3.67 -8.83
C VAL A 86 16.78 4.69 -9.93
N LYS A 87 15.85 5.58 -10.26
CA LYS A 87 16.05 6.67 -11.24
C LYS A 87 16.66 7.92 -10.62
N ASP A 88 16.24 8.25 -9.41
CA ASP A 88 16.59 9.45 -8.67
C ASP A 88 16.44 9.12 -7.18
N ALA A 89 17.39 9.53 -6.36
CA ALA A 89 17.32 9.36 -4.91
C ALA A 89 17.93 10.59 -4.26
N ARG A 90 17.15 11.29 -3.44
CA ARG A 90 17.56 12.55 -2.81
C ARG A 90 17.24 12.53 -1.33
N ALA A 91 18.21 12.89 -0.51
CA ALA A 91 18.03 13.07 0.91
C ALA A 91 18.02 14.54 1.30
N LEU A 92 17.28 14.84 2.35
CA LEU A 92 17.22 16.13 2.99
C LEU A 92 18.35 16.24 4.03
N VAL A 93 19.48 16.83 3.64
CA VAL A 93 20.72 16.90 4.45
C VAL A 93 20.84 18.27 5.12
N LEU A 94 21.29 18.31 6.38
CA LEU A 94 21.68 19.54 7.06
C LEU A 94 23.15 19.86 6.77
N GLU A 95 23.42 21.01 6.15
CA GLU A 95 24.76 21.45 5.76
C GLU A 95 24.86 22.97 5.98
N ASP A 96 25.90 23.43 6.67
CA ASP A 96 26.09 24.86 7.02
C ASP A 96 24.91 25.46 7.80
N GLY A 97 24.24 24.66 8.63
CA GLY A 97 23.03 25.06 9.35
C GLY A 97 21.78 25.25 8.46
N LYS A 98 21.85 24.88 7.18
CA LYS A 98 20.74 24.96 6.21
C LYS A 98 20.39 23.59 5.67
N THR A 99 19.10 23.32 5.56
CA THR A 99 18.61 22.04 5.04
C THR A 99 18.51 22.09 3.52
N LYS A 100 19.16 21.15 2.82
CA LYS A 100 19.25 21.10 1.35
C LYS A 100 18.92 19.68 0.84
N TRP A 101 18.33 19.57 -0.35
CA TRP A 101 18.19 18.28 -1.03
C TRP A 101 19.49 17.94 -1.76
N LYS A 102 20.13 16.83 -1.39
CA LYS A 102 21.31 16.28 -2.08
C LYS A 102 20.94 14.94 -2.73
N THR A 103 21.45 14.69 -3.94
CA THR A 103 21.42 13.35 -4.53
C THR A 103 22.26 12.41 -3.69
N VAL A 104 21.74 11.21 -3.39
CA VAL A 104 22.41 10.22 -2.55
C VAL A 104 22.77 8.97 -3.34
N LYS A 105 23.82 8.28 -2.89
CA LYS A 105 24.24 7.00 -3.46
C LYS A 105 23.48 5.86 -2.79
N TYR A 106 23.53 4.69 -3.41
CA TYR A 106 22.94 3.49 -2.87
C TYR A 106 23.78 2.25 -3.16
N TYR A 107 23.61 1.21 -2.34
CA TYR A 107 24.12 -0.14 -2.59
C TYR A 107 22.95 -1.12 -2.70
N VAL A 108 23.10 -2.10 -3.59
CA VAL A 108 22.13 -3.19 -3.80
C VAL A 108 22.68 -4.44 -3.14
N TYR A 109 21.85 -5.11 -2.33
CA TYR A 109 22.22 -6.29 -1.55
C TYR A 109 21.01 -7.19 -1.35
N TRP A 110 21.26 -8.39 -0.85
CA TRP A 110 20.23 -9.36 -0.50
C TRP A 110 20.27 -9.61 1.00
N ARG A 111 19.12 -9.49 1.67
CA ARG A 111 18.97 -9.76 3.11
C ARG A 111 18.02 -10.94 3.32
N GLN A 112 18.42 -11.87 4.18
CA GLN A 112 17.58 -12.97 4.62
C GLN A 112 17.42 -12.86 6.14
N ASP A 113 16.27 -12.40 6.59
CA ASP A 113 16.03 -12.07 8.01
C ASP A 113 15.85 -13.34 8.88
N SER A 114 15.49 -14.48 8.27
CA SER A 114 15.41 -15.77 8.94
C SER A 114 15.69 -16.92 7.96
N ARG A 115 16.16 -18.07 8.47
CA ARG A 115 16.36 -19.30 7.67
C ARG A 115 15.09 -19.81 6.95
N ARG A 116 13.90 -19.33 7.31
CA ARG A 116 12.62 -19.70 6.70
C ARG A 116 12.06 -18.62 5.77
N SER A 117 12.63 -17.42 5.77
CA SER A 117 12.23 -16.33 4.89
C SER A 117 12.97 -16.43 3.56
N PRO A 118 12.34 -16.11 2.40
CA PRO A 118 13.08 -15.90 1.17
C PRO A 118 14.05 -14.72 1.32
N ALA A 119 15.19 -14.76 0.61
CA ALA A 119 16.07 -13.61 0.54
C ALA A 119 15.39 -12.46 -0.22
N ARG A 120 15.46 -11.25 0.33
CA ARG A 120 14.82 -10.04 -0.18
C ARG A 120 15.88 -9.11 -0.77
N GLN A 121 15.63 -8.53 -1.93
CA GLN A 121 16.54 -7.54 -2.52
C GLN A 121 16.29 -6.17 -1.88
N GLY A 122 17.35 -5.51 -1.45
CA GLY A 122 17.32 -4.20 -0.79
C GLY A 122 18.16 -3.15 -1.50
N TRP A 123 17.75 -1.90 -1.36
CA TRP A 123 18.56 -0.72 -1.67
C TRP A 123 18.85 0.04 -0.38
N LEU A 124 20.12 0.12 0.02
CA LEU A 124 20.57 0.93 1.16
C LEU A 124 21.07 2.28 0.63
N PHE A 125 20.44 3.36 1.04
CA PHE A 125 20.75 4.74 0.64
C PHE A 125 21.55 5.44 1.73
N TYR A 126 22.62 6.14 1.34
CA TYR A 126 23.53 6.81 2.26
C TYR A 126 24.00 8.16 1.70
N ALA A 127 24.24 9.11 2.60
CA ALA A 127 24.94 10.35 2.27
C ALA A 127 26.45 10.11 2.39
N ASP A 128 27.26 10.78 1.57
CA ASP A 128 28.69 10.48 1.44
C ASP A 128 29.50 10.57 2.75
N ASP A 129 28.99 11.32 3.74
CA ASP A 129 29.61 11.49 5.06
C ASP A 129 29.37 10.32 6.02
N TYR A 130 28.48 9.38 5.69
CA TYR A 130 28.08 8.26 6.55
C TYR A 130 28.19 6.89 5.85
N LEU A 131 29.29 6.20 6.18
CA LEU A 131 29.48 4.75 6.07
C LEU A 131 29.31 4.12 4.67
N LYS A 132 30.46 3.87 4.04
CA LYS A 132 30.61 2.67 3.21
C LYS A 132 30.73 1.45 4.15
N PRO A 133 29.93 0.38 3.97
CA PRO A 133 30.14 -0.88 4.68
C PRO A 133 31.42 -1.60 4.22
#